data_AF-A0A1D6KS96-F1
#
_entry.id   AF-A0A1D6KS96-F1
#
_cell.length_a   1.000
_cell.length_b   1.000
_cell.length_c   1.000
_cell.angle_alpha   90.00
_cell.angle_beta   90.00
_cell.angle_gamma   90.00
#
_symmetry.space_group_name_H-M   'P 1'
#
loop_
_entity.id
_entity.type
_entity.pdbx_description
1 polymer ?
#
loop_
_entity_poly.entity_id
_entity_poly.type
_entity_poly.pdbx_seq_one_letter_code
_entity_poly.pdbx_strand_id
1 'polypeptide(L)'
;MLYYPYLPKVIGSDFLERRLRDIHSNREDRAACHVFGHTHFCWDSVVDEIRYVQAPLAYPRERKRRMNGEGWLPFCVYRDGFNPEIYPALWSDYYNKNKREPENTQLAPWVASHYAKYHKFH
;
A
#
# COMPACT_ATOMS: atom_id res chain seq x y z
N MET A 1 8.39 -8.57 6.89
CA MET A 1 8.29 -7.71 8.08
C MET A 1 9.08 -6.45 7.77
N LEU A 2 8.48 -5.25 7.91
CA LEU A 2 9.19 -4.00 7.66
C LEU A 2 9.95 -3.59 8.92
N TYR A 3 11.21 -3.18 8.77
CA TYR A 3 12.10 -2.76 9.86
C TYR A 3 12.36 -1.26 9.89
N TYR A 4 11.68 -0.47 9.06
CA TYR A 4 11.94 0.97 8.96
C TYR A 4 11.18 1.71 10.09
N PRO A 5 11.89 2.26 11.09
CA PRO A 5 11.28 2.79 12.31
C PRO A 5 10.43 4.04 12.05
N TYR A 6 10.78 4.82 11.04
CA TYR A 6 10.06 6.05 10.71
C TYR A 6 8.96 5.86 9.69
N LEU A 7 8.66 4.64 9.23
CA LEU A 7 7.63 4.45 8.21
C LEU A 7 6.28 5.07 8.59
N PRO A 8 5.77 4.93 9.83
CA PRO A 8 4.51 5.57 10.23
C PRO A 8 4.50 7.10 10.01
N LYS A 9 5.66 7.76 10.07
CA LYS A 9 5.81 9.21 9.90
C LYS A 9 5.82 9.67 8.44
N VAL A 10 5.95 8.75 7.48
CA VAL A 10 6.12 9.07 6.05
C VAL A 10 4.94 8.57 5.21
N ILE A 11 3.91 7.97 5.83
CA ILE A 11 2.78 7.37 5.10
C ILE A 11 1.46 8.11 5.33
N GLY A 12 0.81 8.50 4.23
CA GLY A 12 -0.50 9.16 4.24
C GLY A 12 -0.44 10.69 4.15
N SER A 13 -1.54 11.31 3.70
CA SER A 13 -1.67 12.76 3.58
C SER A 13 -3.14 13.14 3.51
N ASP A 14 -3.62 13.94 4.47
CA ASP A 14 -5.01 14.43 4.49
C ASP A 14 -5.34 15.28 3.25
N PHE A 15 -4.36 16.02 2.74
CA PHE A 15 -4.54 16.84 1.54
C PHE A 15 -4.70 15.98 0.29
N LEU A 16 -3.91 14.89 0.18
CA LEU A 16 -4.06 13.96 -0.94
C LEU A 16 -5.37 13.18 -0.82
N GLU A 17 -5.74 12.76 0.38
CA GLU A 17 -7.01 12.06 0.62
C GLU A 17 -8.20 12.92 0.16
N ARG A 18 -8.28 14.18 0.62
CA ARG A 18 -9.34 15.11 0.18
C ARG A 18 -9.37 15.28 -1.33
N ARG A 19 -8.20 15.40 -1.97
CA ARG A 19 -8.10 15.53 -3.43
C ARG A 19 -8.60 14.27 -4.15
N LEU A 20 -8.27 13.07 -3.66
CA LEU A 20 -8.75 11.83 -4.24
C LEU A 20 -10.27 11.74 -4.17
N ARG A 21 -10.86 12.11 -3.02
CA ARG A 21 -12.31 12.15 -2.86
C ARG A 21 -12.97 13.11 -3.85
N ASP A 22 -12.41 14.31 -4.02
CA ASP A 22 -12.93 15.30 -4.97
C ASP A 22 -12.82 14.87 -6.44
N ILE A 23 -11.72 14.21 -6.81
CA ILE A 23 -11.54 13.68 -8.17
C ILE A 23 -12.56 12.58 -8.48
N HIS A 24 -12.84 11.71 -7.50
CA HIS A 24 -13.67 10.52 -7.71
C HIS A 24 -15.16 10.73 -7.40
N SER A 25 -15.55 11.75 -6.64
CA SER A 25 -16.95 12.09 -6.35
C SER A 25 -17.73 12.53 -7.60
N ASN A 26 -17.04 13.02 -8.62
CA ASN A 26 -17.63 13.61 -9.82
C ASN A 26 -17.79 12.61 -10.99
N ARG A 27 -17.69 11.30 -10.74
CA ARG A 27 -17.74 10.27 -11.80
C ARG A 27 -19.07 9.51 -11.84
N GLU A 28 -19.71 9.51 -13.00
CA GLU A 28 -20.95 8.74 -13.25
C GLU A 28 -20.69 7.22 -13.36
N ASP A 29 -19.48 6.81 -13.80
CA ASP A 29 -19.15 5.44 -14.18
C ASP A 29 -18.71 4.52 -13.02
N ARG A 30 -18.71 5.00 -11.76
CA ARG A 30 -18.30 4.29 -10.52
C ARG A 30 -16.95 3.53 -10.57
N ALA A 31 -16.15 3.71 -11.62
CA ALA A 31 -14.86 3.04 -11.82
C ALA A 31 -13.71 3.82 -11.16
N ALA A 32 -13.86 4.16 -9.87
CA ALA A 32 -12.87 4.93 -9.13
C ALA A 32 -11.67 4.06 -8.74
N CYS A 33 -10.48 4.40 -9.26
CA CYS A 33 -9.24 3.72 -8.92
C CYS A 33 -8.09 4.72 -8.74
N HIS A 34 -7.39 4.62 -7.61
CA HIS A 34 -6.14 5.32 -7.34
C HIS A 34 -4.96 4.35 -7.43
N VAL A 35 -4.10 4.57 -8.43
CA VAL A 35 -2.86 3.80 -8.60
C VAL A 35 -1.69 4.58 -8.01
N PHE A 36 -0.89 3.94 -7.15
CA PHE A 36 0.21 4.57 -6.43
C PHE A 36 1.43 3.64 -6.32
N GLY A 37 2.51 4.12 -5.68
CA GLY A 37 3.82 3.46 -5.68
C GLY A 37 4.70 3.78 -4.48
N HIS A 38 6.01 3.77 -4.70
CA HIS A 38 7.07 4.13 -3.73
C HIS A 38 7.37 3.09 -2.63
N THR A 39 6.38 2.53 -1.93
CA THR A 39 6.64 1.76 -0.69
C THR A 39 7.10 0.31 -0.88
N HIS A 40 7.15 -0.19 -2.13
CA HIS A 40 7.48 -1.58 -2.48
C HIS A 40 6.52 -2.63 -1.88
N PHE A 41 5.40 -2.21 -1.29
CA PHE A 41 4.35 -3.07 -0.81
C PHE A 41 3.27 -3.31 -1.85
N CYS A 42 2.81 -4.54 -1.99
CA CYS A 42 1.58 -4.74 -2.75
C CYS A 42 0.41 -4.21 -1.94
N TRP A 43 -0.51 -3.58 -2.66
CA TRP A 43 -1.78 -3.13 -2.12
C TRP A 43 -2.84 -3.31 -3.20
N ASP A 44 -3.94 -3.95 -2.83
CA ASP A 44 -5.15 -3.95 -3.62
C ASP A 44 -6.34 -4.06 -2.65
N SER A 45 -7.09 -2.98 -2.51
CA SER A 45 -8.33 -2.96 -1.72
C SER A 45 -9.20 -1.77 -2.09
N VAL A 46 -10.49 -1.86 -1.76
CA VAL A 46 -11.44 -0.77 -1.90
C VAL A 46 -11.61 -0.08 -0.56
N VAL A 47 -11.48 1.26 -0.54
CA VAL A 47 -11.67 2.10 0.64
C VAL A 47 -12.65 3.22 0.27
N ASP A 48 -13.82 3.20 0.90
CA ASP A 48 -14.98 4.04 0.59
C ASP A 48 -15.16 4.24 -0.93
N GLU A 49 -15.45 3.13 -1.61
CA GLU A 49 -15.76 3.06 -3.05
C GLU A 49 -14.61 3.35 -4.03
N ILE A 50 -13.44 3.79 -3.56
CA ILE A 50 -12.25 3.96 -4.39
C ILE A 50 -11.37 2.73 -4.25
N ARG A 51 -10.99 2.11 -5.37
CA ARG A 51 -9.98 1.05 -5.36
C ARG A 51 -8.59 1.64 -5.31
N TYR A 52 -7.77 1.20 -4.36
CA TYR A 52 -6.37 1.58 -4.24
C TYR A 52 -5.51 0.43 -4.74
N VAL A 53 -4.65 0.68 -5.72
CA VAL A 53 -3.76 -0.35 -6.29
C VAL A 53 -2.31 0.12 -6.24
N GLN A 54 -1.46 -0.67 -5.61
CA GLN A 54 -0.01 -0.58 -5.68
C GLN A 54 0.54 -1.95 -6.10
N ALA A 55 1.01 -2.03 -7.34
CA ALA A 55 1.66 -3.21 -7.89
C ALA A 55 3.14 -2.89 -8.18
N PRO A 56 3.98 -2.81 -7.14
CA PRO A 56 5.35 -2.32 -7.27
C PRO A 56 6.21 -3.36 -7.97
N LEU A 57 7.08 -2.88 -8.85
CA LEU A 57 8.07 -3.73 -9.48
C LEU A 57 9.05 -4.33 -8.45
N ALA A 58 9.38 -3.57 -7.40
CA ALA A 58 10.24 -3.97 -6.27
C ALA A 58 11.65 -4.49 -6.67
N TYR A 59 12.51 -4.71 -5.67
CA TYR A 59 13.82 -5.33 -5.92
C TYR A 59 13.68 -6.81 -6.29
N PRO A 60 14.63 -7.40 -7.03
CA PRO A 60 14.56 -8.82 -7.43
C PRO A 60 14.28 -9.80 -6.30
N ARG A 61 14.85 -9.56 -5.11
CA ARG A 61 14.62 -10.40 -3.92
C ARG A 61 13.22 -10.25 -3.34
N GLU A 62 12.60 -9.08 -3.51
CA GLU A 62 11.28 -8.76 -2.99
C GLU A 62 10.17 -9.28 -3.91
N ARG A 63 10.40 -9.33 -5.23
CA ARG A 63 9.43 -9.76 -6.25
C ARG A 63 8.83 -11.14 -6.02
N LYS A 64 9.59 -12.10 -5.48
CA LYS A 64 9.11 -13.49 -5.27
C LYS A 64 7.84 -13.62 -4.41
N ARG A 65 7.37 -12.55 -3.77
CA ARG A 65 6.22 -12.52 -2.84
C ARG A 65 5.20 -11.42 -3.17
N ARG A 66 5.12 -10.96 -4.42
CA ARG A 66 4.39 -9.74 -4.83
C ARG A 66 3.44 -9.99 -6.00
N MET A 67 2.49 -9.06 -6.20
CA MET A 67 1.70 -8.93 -7.42
C MET A 67 2.63 -8.62 -8.59
N ASN A 68 2.89 -9.64 -9.42
CA ASN A 68 3.76 -9.51 -10.59
C ASN A 68 2.99 -9.86 -11.87
N GLY A 69 3.44 -9.30 -12.99
CA GLY A 69 3.09 -9.82 -14.30
C GLY A 69 3.88 -11.08 -14.63
N GLU A 70 3.84 -11.49 -15.90
CA GLU A 70 4.56 -12.65 -16.40
C GLU A 70 6.08 -12.43 -16.32
N GLY A 71 6.79 -13.31 -15.61
CA GLY A 71 8.25 -13.24 -15.46
C GLY A 71 8.74 -11.95 -14.80
N TRP A 72 9.39 -11.08 -15.59
CA TRP A 72 9.94 -9.79 -15.15
C TRP A 72 9.04 -8.59 -15.44
N LEU A 73 7.89 -8.83 -16.09
CA LEU A 73 7.02 -7.76 -16.56
C LEU A 73 6.22 -7.12 -15.42
N PRO A 74 5.89 -5.82 -15.55
CA PRO A 74 4.95 -5.16 -14.65
C PRO A 74 3.60 -5.89 -14.63
N PHE A 75 2.93 -5.84 -13.48
CA PHE A 75 1.56 -6.30 -13.36
C PHE A 75 0.63 -5.40 -14.19
N CYS A 76 -0.24 -5.99 -15.01
CA CYS A 76 -1.18 -5.24 -15.83
C CYS A 76 -2.37 -4.80 -14.97
N VAL A 77 -2.47 -3.50 -14.69
CA VAL A 77 -3.56 -2.93 -13.86
C VAL A 77 -4.82 -2.61 -14.69
N TYR A 78 -4.65 -2.24 -15.95
CA TYR A 78 -5.75 -1.83 -16.82
C TYR A 78 -5.54 -2.33 -18.26
N ARG A 79 -6.54 -3.02 -18.80
CA ARG A 79 -6.69 -3.39 -20.21
C ARG A 79 -8.18 -3.52 -20.49
N ASP A 80 -8.72 -2.60 -21.26
CA ASP A 80 -10.17 -2.53 -21.59
C ASP A 80 -11.07 -2.46 -20.34
N GLY A 81 -10.51 -2.02 -19.21
CA GLY A 81 -11.12 -2.06 -17.88
C GLY A 81 -10.11 -2.43 -16.80
N PHE A 82 -10.48 -2.18 -15.55
CA PHE A 82 -9.77 -2.75 -14.40
C PHE A 82 -10.20 -4.21 -14.23
N ASN A 83 -9.28 -5.09 -13.83
CA ASN A 83 -9.68 -6.44 -13.44
C ASN A 83 -10.67 -6.36 -12.26
N PRO A 84 -11.90 -6.90 -12.33
CA PRO A 84 -12.85 -6.82 -11.22
C PRO A 84 -12.38 -7.54 -9.94
N GLU A 85 -11.44 -8.49 -10.05
CA GLU A 85 -10.89 -9.22 -8.91
C GLU A 85 -9.91 -8.36 -8.09
N ILE A 86 -10.04 -8.41 -6.77
CA ILE A 86 -9.09 -7.83 -5.82
C ILE A 86 -7.99 -8.85 -5.56
N TYR A 87 -6.74 -8.47 -5.82
CA TYR A 87 -5.60 -9.34 -5.63
C TYR A 87 -5.17 -9.39 -4.16
N PRO A 88 -4.97 -10.59 -3.57
CA PRO A 88 -4.50 -10.70 -2.20
C PRO A 88 -3.13 -10.04 -2.02
N ALA A 89 -3.01 -9.22 -0.98
CA ALA A 89 -1.76 -8.60 -0.61
C ALA A 89 -1.69 -8.43 0.90
N LEU A 90 -0.57 -8.89 1.49
CA LEU A 90 -0.40 -8.99 2.94
C LEU A 90 -0.87 -7.75 3.72
N TRP A 91 -0.56 -6.55 3.24
CA TRP A 91 -0.88 -5.31 3.93
C TRP A 91 -2.32 -4.84 3.69
N SER A 92 -2.83 -4.92 2.45
CA SER A 92 -4.23 -4.58 2.20
C SER A 92 -5.16 -5.58 2.91
N ASP A 93 -4.85 -6.88 2.89
CA ASP A 93 -5.60 -7.91 3.63
C ASP A 93 -5.62 -7.66 5.14
N TYR A 94 -4.49 -7.20 5.70
CA TYR A 94 -4.40 -6.83 7.10
C TYR A 94 -5.29 -5.61 7.41
N TYR A 95 -5.19 -4.53 6.64
CA TYR A 95 -5.96 -3.30 6.87
C TYR A 95 -7.44 -3.39 6.48
N ASN A 96 -7.83 -4.38 5.67
CA ASN A 96 -9.23 -4.72 5.44
C ASN A 96 -9.90 -5.27 6.72
N LYS A 97 -9.12 -5.81 7.66
CA LYS A 97 -9.62 -6.40 8.92
C LYS A 97 -9.30 -5.57 10.15
N ASN A 98 -8.32 -4.67 10.03
CA ASN A 98 -7.80 -3.87 11.14
C ASN A 98 -7.87 -2.39 10.77
N LYS A 99 -8.52 -1.59 11.62
CA LYS A 99 -8.54 -0.14 11.40
C LYS A 99 -7.12 0.42 11.44
N ARG A 100 -6.84 1.36 10.55
CA ARG A 100 -5.61 2.12 10.59
C ARG A 100 -5.69 3.15 11.72
N GLU A 101 -4.60 3.26 12.49
CA GLU A 101 -4.41 4.29 13.51
C GLU A 101 -3.27 5.22 13.06
N PRO A 102 -3.52 6.25 12.24
CA PRO A 102 -2.47 7.11 11.70
C PRO A 102 -1.72 7.90 12.77
N GLU A 103 -2.38 8.23 13.88
CA GLU A 103 -1.77 8.92 15.03
C GLU A 103 -0.87 8.00 15.87
N ASN A 104 -0.97 6.69 15.68
CA ASN A 104 -0.13 5.73 16.37
C ASN A 104 1.26 5.69 15.71
N THR A 105 2.17 6.50 16.26
CA THR A 105 3.56 6.60 15.82
C THR A 105 4.51 5.69 16.62
N GLN A 106 3.97 4.80 17.46
CA GLN A 106 4.77 3.85 18.23
C GLN A 106 5.41 2.81 17.31
N LEU A 107 6.65 2.45 17.61
CA LEU A 107 7.32 1.37 16.87
C LEU A 107 6.61 0.05 17.15
N ALA A 108 6.31 -0.69 16.09
CA ALA A 108 5.86 -2.06 16.25
C ALA A 108 6.93 -2.87 17.02
N PRO A 109 6.55 -3.80 17.91
CA PRO A 109 7.49 -4.46 18.82
C PRO A 109 8.69 -5.10 18.14
N TRP A 110 8.51 -5.72 16.97
CA TRP A 110 9.61 -6.32 16.20
C TRP A 110 10.56 -5.27 15.60
N VAL A 111 10.06 -4.07 15.28
CA VAL A 111 10.87 -2.94 14.81
C VAL A 111 11.66 -2.35 15.97
N ALA A 112 11.01 -2.12 17.11
CA ALA A 112 11.65 -1.63 18.32
C ALA A 112 12.81 -2.56 18.75
N SER A 113 12.55 -3.87 18.82
CA SER A 113 13.57 -4.88 19.16
C SER A 113 14.73 -4.92 18.16
N HIS A 114 14.43 -4.83 16.86
CA HIS A 114 15.47 -4.77 15.83
C HIS A 114 16.30 -3.49 15.95
N TYR A 115 15.65 -2.35 16.15
CA TYR A 115 16.32 -1.05 16.24
C TYR A 115 17.21 -0.97 17.49
N ALA A 116 16.71 -1.39 18.66
CA ALA A 116 17.48 -1.43 19.91
C ALA A 116 18.71 -2.34 19.82
N LYS A 117 18.66 -3.41 19.00
CA LYS A 117 19.79 -4.32 18.79
C LYS A 117 20.95 -3.68 18.00
N TYR A 118 20.64 -2.84 17.01
CA TYR A 118 21.63 -2.33 16.05
C TYR A 118 21.91 -0.82 16.17
N HIS A 119 21.07 -0.07 16.87
CA HIS A 119 21.22 1.35 17.13
C HIS A 119 21.25 1.58 18.65
N LYS A 120 22.40 1.31 19.28
CA LYS A 120 22.65 1.77 20.66
C LYS A 120 22.79 3.29 20.63
N PHE A 121 21.90 3.99 21.31
CA PHE A 121 22.13 5.40 21.65
C PHE A 121 23.28 5.44 22.66
N HIS A 122 24.39 6.10 22.30
CA HIS A 122 25.45 6.47 23.22
C HIS A 122 25.01 7.67 24.06
#